data_AF-C5K9D3-F1
#
_entry.id   AF-C5K9D3-F1
#
_cell.length_a   1.000
_cell.length_b   1.000
_cell.length_c   1.000
_cell.angle_alpha   90.00
_cell.angle_beta   90.00
_cell.angle_gamma   90.00
#
_symmetry.space_group_name_H-M   'P 1'
#
loop_
_entity.id
_entity.type
_entity.pdbx_description
1 polymer ?
#
loop_
_entity_poly.entity_id
_entity_poly.type
_entity_poly.pdbx_seq_one_letter_code
_entity_poly.pdbx_strand_id
1 'polypeptide(L)'
;MPPWPPLDYDYEKELNRRGFRIVSLQDWEEEADLDKEGRAKVYALSQFPGIYRAYDRRLIDVRPNEGKPSFNNLMNSTTDKLKALLREAIKNQLAELRAQPSFKRPGNGDEELERDLVVRGKRLGLKDGR
;
A
#
# COMPACT_ATOMS: atom_id res chain seq x y z
N MET A 1 2.95 8.53 3.53
CA MET A 1 1.54 8.16 3.26
C MET A 1 1.21 6.98 4.15
N PRO A 2 -0.05 6.81 4.56
CA PRO A 2 -0.45 5.58 5.23
C PRO A 2 -0.14 4.37 4.34
N PRO A 3 0.18 3.21 4.91
CA PRO A 3 0.37 2.00 4.14
C PRO A 3 -0.92 1.65 3.38
N TRP A 4 -0.75 1.25 2.13
CA TRP A 4 -1.82 0.68 1.33
C TRP A 4 -1.30 -0.57 0.60
N PRO A 5 -1.99 -1.71 0.68
CA PRO A 5 -3.21 -1.97 1.48
C PRO A 5 -2.99 -1.79 3.01
N PRO A 6 -4.07 -1.66 3.80
CA PRO A 6 -3.98 -1.71 5.25
C PRO A 6 -3.29 -3.00 5.72
N LEU A 7 -2.45 -2.91 6.76
CA LEU A 7 -1.65 -4.04 7.26
C LEU A 7 -2.51 -5.19 7.81
N ASP A 8 -3.70 -4.85 8.29
CA ASP A 8 -4.71 -5.74 8.86
C ASP A 8 -5.79 -6.15 7.85
N TYR A 9 -5.60 -5.87 6.56
CA TYR A 9 -6.59 -6.20 5.55
C TYR A 9 -6.69 -7.72 5.33
N ASP A 10 -7.89 -8.26 5.51
CA ASP A 10 -8.18 -9.69 5.39
C ASP A 10 -8.44 -10.09 3.93
N TYR A 11 -7.38 -10.49 3.23
CA TYR A 11 -7.46 -10.96 1.85
C TYR A 11 -8.25 -12.26 1.69
N GLU A 12 -8.18 -13.15 2.67
CA GLU A 12 -8.82 -14.47 2.60
C GLU A 12 -10.34 -14.33 2.67
N LYS A 13 -10.84 -13.48 3.55
CA LYS A 13 -12.26 -13.13 3.60
C LYS A 13 -12.76 -12.54 2.29
N GLU A 14 -11.97 -11.66 1.67
CA GLU A 14 -12.34 -11.04 0.39
C GLU A 14 -12.32 -12.06 -0.77
N LEU A 15 -11.38 -12.99 -0.78
CA LEU A 15 -11.34 -14.10 -1.74
C LEU A 15 -12.57 -15.01 -1.58
N ASN A 16 -12.87 -15.43 -0.36
CA ASN A 16 -14.03 -16.26 -0.05
C ASN A 16 -15.33 -15.57 -0.50
N ARG A 17 -15.47 -14.26 -0.22
CA ARG A 17 -16.62 -13.45 -0.68
C ARG A 17 -16.77 -13.43 -2.21
N ARG A 18 -15.66 -13.52 -2.94
CA ARG A 18 -15.63 -13.52 -4.41
C ARG A 18 -15.68 -14.93 -5.03
N GLY A 19 -15.83 -15.98 -4.21
CA GLY A 19 -15.89 -17.37 -4.67
C GLY A 19 -14.53 -17.98 -4.99
N PHE A 20 -13.48 -17.58 -4.27
CA PHE A 20 -12.13 -18.13 -4.41
C PHE A 20 -11.65 -18.75 -3.10
N ARG A 21 -10.74 -19.73 -3.21
CA ARG A 21 -10.04 -20.36 -2.08
C ARG A 21 -8.54 -20.41 -2.34
N ILE A 22 -7.75 -20.14 -1.31
CA ILE A 22 -6.28 -20.20 -1.43
C ILE A 22 -5.84 -21.66 -1.42
N VAL A 23 -4.94 -22.02 -2.33
CA VAL A 23 -4.26 -23.30 -2.40
C VAL A 23 -2.75 -23.06 -2.43
N SER A 24 -2.00 -23.96 -1.80
CA SER A 24 -0.54 -23.90 -1.83
C SER A 24 -0.01 -24.18 -3.25
N LEU A 25 1.21 -23.75 -3.55
CA LEU A 25 1.82 -24.11 -4.85
C LEU A 25 2.12 -25.62 -4.92
N GLN A 26 2.35 -26.26 -3.79
CA GLN A 26 2.62 -27.69 -3.68
C GLN A 26 1.40 -28.52 -4.07
N ASP A 27 0.21 -28.14 -3.58
CA ASP A 27 -1.03 -28.88 -3.79
C ASP A 27 -1.78 -28.45 -5.07
N TRP A 28 -1.22 -27.47 -5.79
CA TRP A 28 -1.91 -26.80 -6.90
C TRP A 28 -2.36 -27.75 -8.02
N GLU A 29 -1.51 -28.70 -8.40
CA GLU A 29 -1.79 -29.66 -9.47
C GLU A 29 -2.75 -30.77 -9.04
N GLU A 30 -2.79 -31.08 -7.73
CA GLU A 30 -3.63 -32.15 -7.17
C GLU A 30 -5.04 -31.66 -6.84
N GLU A 31 -5.14 -30.41 -6.38
CA GLU A 31 -6.40 -29.80 -5.99
C GLU A 31 -7.31 -29.52 -7.20
N ALA A 32 -8.59 -29.85 -7.08
CA ALA A 32 -9.58 -29.59 -8.12
C ALA A 32 -9.75 -28.09 -8.38
N ASP A 33 -10.03 -27.71 -9.63
CA ASP A 33 -10.22 -26.30 -10.03
C ASP A 33 -11.31 -25.60 -9.21
N LEU A 34 -12.38 -26.33 -8.88
CA LEU A 34 -13.47 -25.91 -7.99
C LEU A 34 -13.55 -26.86 -6.79
N ASP A 35 -13.79 -26.31 -5.60
CA ASP A 35 -14.14 -27.14 -4.44
C ASP A 35 -15.61 -27.57 -4.43
N LYS A 36 -16.01 -28.29 -3.37
CA LYS A 36 -17.39 -28.75 -3.14
C LYS A 36 -18.41 -27.61 -2.99
N GLU A 37 -17.95 -26.41 -2.68
CA GLU A 37 -18.77 -25.19 -2.52
C GLU A 37 -18.76 -24.33 -3.80
N GLY A 38 -18.07 -24.78 -4.86
CA GLY A 38 -17.95 -24.07 -6.12
C GLY A 38 -16.90 -22.95 -6.12
N ARG A 39 -16.04 -22.86 -5.10
CA ARG A 39 -14.98 -21.85 -5.04
C ARG A 39 -13.79 -22.25 -5.90
N ALA A 40 -13.32 -21.31 -6.71
CA ALA A 40 -12.18 -21.50 -7.60
C ALA A 40 -10.85 -21.45 -6.84
N LYS A 41 -9.95 -22.40 -7.12
CA LYS A 41 -8.61 -22.40 -6.53
C LYS A 41 -7.78 -21.23 -7.06
N VAL A 42 -7.08 -20.57 -6.14
CA VAL A 42 -6.10 -19.53 -6.43
C VAL A 42 -4.84 -19.73 -5.61
N TYR A 43 -3.70 -19.29 -6.11
CA TYR A 43 -2.45 -19.24 -5.32
C TYR A 43 -1.92 -17.82 -5.24
N ALA A 44 -1.24 -17.49 -4.14
CA ALA A 44 -0.68 -16.17 -3.89
C ALA A 44 0.58 -15.92 -4.72
N LEU A 45 0.74 -14.72 -5.25
CA LEU A 45 2.01 -14.28 -5.82
C LEU A 45 2.89 -13.71 -4.71
N SER A 46 4.00 -14.39 -4.40
CA SER A 46 4.88 -14.05 -3.27
C SER A 46 5.34 -12.59 -3.24
N GLN A 47 5.58 -11.99 -4.41
CA GLN A 47 6.06 -10.61 -4.53
C GLN A 47 4.93 -9.57 -4.49
N PHE A 48 3.66 -9.99 -4.58
CA PHE A 48 2.51 -9.09 -4.68
C PHE A 48 1.40 -9.50 -3.71
N PRO A 49 1.49 -9.09 -2.43
CA PRO A 49 0.44 -9.32 -1.44
C PRO A 49 -0.92 -8.83 -1.94
N GLY A 50 -1.96 -9.65 -1.77
CA GLY A 50 -3.31 -9.36 -2.23
C GLY A 50 -3.56 -9.60 -3.73
N ILE A 51 -2.56 -10.10 -4.48
CA ILE A 51 -2.72 -10.55 -5.87
C ILE A 51 -2.53 -12.06 -5.96
N TYR A 52 -3.49 -12.71 -6.61
CA TYR A 52 -3.56 -14.15 -6.73
C TYR A 52 -3.69 -14.56 -8.20
N ARG A 53 -3.23 -15.77 -8.53
CA ARG A 53 -3.47 -16.38 -9.85
C ARG A 53 -4.47 -17.51 -9.71
N ALA A 54 -5.52 -17.45 -10.52
CA ALA A 54 -6.56 -18.46 -10.60
C ALA A 54 -6.20 -19.58 -11.59
N TYR A 55 -6.90 -20.72 -11.49
CA TYR A 55 -6.72 -21.89 -12.35
C TYR A 55 -6.89 -21.57 -13.85
N ASP A 56 -7.81 -20.65 -14.17
CA ASP A 56 -8.07 -20.16 -15.52
C ASP A 56 -7.07 -19.08 -15.99
N ARG A 57 -5.95 -18.94 -15.29
CA ARG A 57 -4.85 -18.01 -15.57
C ARG A 57 -5.15 -16.53 -15.35
N ARG A 58 -6.36 -16.17 -14.90
CA ARG A 58 -6.67 -14.78 -14.51
C ARG A 58 -5.88 -14.36 -13.27
N LEU A 59 -5.56 -13.07 -13.22
CA LEU A 59 -5.04 -12.43 -12.02
C LEU A 59 -6.21 -11.83 -11.22
N ILE A 60 -6.27 -12.19 -9.95
CA ILE A 60 -7.31 -11.74 -9.02
C ILE A 60 -6.64 -10.76 -8.05
N ASP A 61 -6.95 -9.47 -8.23
CA ASP A 61 -6.54 -8.41 -7.30
C ASP A 61 -7.65 -8.20 -6.26
N VAL A 62 -7.38 -8.59 -5.02
CA VAL A 62 -8.31 -8.42 -3.89
C VAL A 62 -7.91 -7.26 -2.98
N ARG A 63 -6.94 -6.44 -3.38
CA ARG A 63 -6.58 -5.24 -2.61
C ARG A 63 -7.74 -4.24 -2.59
N PRO A 64 -7.94 -3.50 -1.49
CA PRO A 64 -9.07 -2.58 -1.36
C PRO A 64 -8.96 -1.40 -2.31
N ASN A 65 -10.04 -1.06 -3.01
CA ASN A 65 -10.06 0.13 -3.88
C ASN A 65 -9.97 1.44 -3.07
N GLU A 66 -10.52 1.44 -1.85
CA GLU A 66 -10.41 2.57 -0.94
C GLU A 66 -8.96 2.78 -0.50
N GLY A 67 -8.54 4.05 -0.43
CA GLY A 67 -7.19 4.42 -0.04
C GLY A 67 -6.11 4.08 -1.07
N LYS A 68 -6.44 3.41 -2.19
CA LYS A 68 -5.49 3.08 -3.26
C LYS A 68 -4.79 4.34 -3.77
N PRO A 69 -3.45 4.41 -3.78
CA PRO A 69 -2.71 5.57 -4.25
C PRO A 69 -2.71 5.61 -5.79
N SER A 70 -3.87 5.91 -6.38
CA SER A 70 -4.05 6.07 -7.82
C SER A 70 -4.28 7.54 -8.16
N PHE A 71 -3.92 7.94 -9.37
CA PHE A 71 -4.21 9.28 -9.88
C PHE A 71 -5.68 9.66 -9.68
N ASN A 72 -6.60 8.77 -10.06
CA ASN A 72 -8.04 9.00 -9.92
C ASN A 72 -8.44 9.26 -8.45
N ASN A 73 -7.93 8.47 -7.50
CA ASN A 73 -8.25 8.66 -6.08
C ASN A 73 -7.64 9.96 -5.51
N LEU A 74 -6.45 10.35 -5.98
CA LEU A 74 -5.80 11.59 -5.56
C LEU A 74 -6.51 12.82 -6.15
N MET A 75 -6.87 12.79 -7.43
CA MET A 75 -7.58 13.91 -8.09
C MET A 75 -8.98 14.14 -7.52
N ASN A 76 -9.62 13.10 -6.98
CA ASN A 76 -10.91 13.21 -6.30
C ASN A 76 -10.79 13.61 -4.81
N SER A 77 -9.57 13.79 -4.28
CA SER A 77 -9.35 14.17 -2.89
C SER A 77 -9.31 15.69 -2.72
N THR A 78 -9.68 16.17 -1.54
CA THR A 78 -9.58 17.60 -1.22
C THR A 78 -8.11 18.05 -1.16
N THR A 79 -7.86 19.32 -1.48
CA THR A 79 -6.52 19.93 -1.38
C THR A 79 -5.90 19.74 0.00
N ASP A 80 -6.68 19.88 1.08
CA ASP A 80 -6.17 19.70 2.45
C ASP A 80 -5.76 18.25 2.74
N LYS A 81 -6.56 17.28 2.27
CA LYS A 81 -6.21 15.86 2.36
C LYS A 81 -4.94 15.55 1.58
N LEU A 82 -4.78 16.09 0.38
CA LEU A 82 -3.57 15.93 -0.43
C LEU A 82 -2.33 16.50 0.27
N LYS A 83 -2.45 17.70 0.84
CA LYS A 83 -1.36 18.31 1.59
C LYS A 83 -1.00 17.48 2.84
N ALA A 84 -1.99 16.94 3.55
CA ALA A 84 -1.75 16.04 4.69
C ALA A 84 -1.02 14.76 4.26
N LEU A 85 -1.48 14.11 3.17
CA LEU A 85 -0.83 12.92 2.60
C LEU A 85 0.63 13.19 2.20
N LEU A 86 0.89 14.35 1.59
CA LEU A 86 2.23 14.78 1.21
C LEU A 86 3.15 14.98 2.43
N ARG A 87 2.67 15.66 3.48
CA ARG A 87 3.44 15.81 4.73
C ARG A 87 3.82 14.46 5.31
N GLU A 88 2.86 13.53 5.40
CA GLU A 88 3.11 12.18 5.91
C GLU A 88 4.02 11.35 4.99
N ALA A 89 3.98 11.55 3.67
CA ALA A 89 4.93 10.93 2.75
C ALA A 89 6.37 11.38 3.02
N ILE A 90 6.59 12.68 3.14
CA ILE A 90 7.92 13.24 3.40
C ILE A 90 8.46 12.77 4.75
N LYS A 91 7.64 12.78 5.81
CA LYS A 91 8.05 12.27 7.13
C LYS A 91 8.51 10.81 7.06
N ASN A 92 7.76 9.95 6.39
CA ASN A 92 8.12 8.53 6.26
C ASN A 92 9.39 8.34 5.44
N GLN A 93 9.53 9.06 4.33
CA GLN A 93 10.75 9.04 3.51
C GLN A 93 11.99 9.47 4.29
N LEU A 94 11.86 10.50 5.15
CA LEU A 94 12.95 10.91 6.04
C LEU A 94 13.28 9.85 7.09
N ALA A 95 12.28 9.20 7.67
CA ALA A 95 12.49 8.13 8.64
C ALA A 95 13.19 6.93 8.00
N GLU A 96 12.73 6.50 6.82
CA GLU A 96 13.36 5.42 6.03
C GLU A 96 14.80 5.77 5.67
N LEU A 97 15.03 6.99 5.17
CA LEU A 97 16.37 7.46 4.82
C LEU A 97 17.30 7.45 6.04
N ARG A 98 16.85 7.96 7.18
CA ARG A 98 17.62 7.98 8.44
C ARG A 98 17.90 6.57 8.98
N ALA A 99 17.06 5.59 8.67
CA ALA A 99 17.24 4.20 9.07
C ALA A 99 18.23 3.43 8.17
N GLN A 100 18.62 3.97 7.01
CA GLN A 100 19.55 3.28 6.12
C GLN A 100 20.97 3.19 6.74
N PRO A 101 21.66 2.04 6.66
CA PRO A 101 23.02 1.88 7.19
C PRO A 101 24.05 2.86 6.59
N SER A 102 23.81 3.28 5.35
CA SER A 102 24.65 4.23 4.61
C SER A 102 24.34 5.70 4.92
N PHE A 103 23.31 5.99 5.73
CA PHE A 103 22.93 7.35 6.05
C PHE A 103 23.99 7.99 6.93
N LYS A 104 24.76 8.90 6.34
CA LYS A 104 25.61 9.83 7.08
C LYS A 104 24.77 11.08 7.34
N ARG A 105 24.60 11.43 8.61
CA ARG A 105 23.97 12.70 8.97
C ARG A 105 24.71 13.82 8.23
N PRO A 106 24.07 14.58 7.34
CA PRO A 106 24.74 15.73 6.75
C PRO A 106 25.05 16.70 7.90
N GLY A 107 26.32 17.08 8.05
CA GLY A 107 26.66 18.20 8.92
C GLY A 107 25.80 19.40 8.51
N ASN A 108 25.09 20.01 9.46
CA ASN A 108 24.18 21.15 9.31
C ASN A 108 23.01 21.00 8.29
N GLY A 109 22.98 19.97 7.44
CA GLY A 109 22.00 19.82 6.34
C GLY A 109 20.60 19.34 6.78
N ASP A 110 20.50 18.65 7.92
CA ASP A 110 19.20 18.26 8.49
C ASP A 110 18.40 19.51 8.94
N GLU A 111 19.08 20.51 9.51
CA GLU A 111 18.45 21.78 9.91
C GLU A 111 17.98 22.60 8.71
N GLU A 112 18.73 22.57 7.61
CA GLU A 112 18.38 23.27 6.37
C GLU A 112 17.18 22.62 5.68
N LEU A 113 17.14 21.28 5.64
CA LEU A 113 16.00 20.55 5.09
C LEU A 113 14.74 20.71 5.95
N GLU A 114 14.86 20.64 7.28
CA GLU A 114 13.72 20.93 8.17
C GLU A 114 13.24 22.38 8.03
N ARG A 115 14.16 23.35 7.90
CA ARG A 115 13.81 24.74 7.58
C ARG A 115 13.10 24.87 6.23
N ASP A 116 13.60 24.24 5.16
CA ASP A 116 12.99 24.32 3.83
C ASP A 116 11.61 23.66 3.81
N LEU A 117 11.44 22.53 4.52
CA LEU A 117 10.15 21.86 4.68
C LEU A 117 9.13 22.72 5.48
N VAL A 118 9.58 23.38 6.54
CA VAL A 118 8.76 24.34 7.30
C VAL A 118 8.38 25.56 6.44
N VAL A 119 9.33 26.11 5.67
CA VAL A 119 9.11 27.25 4.77
C VAL A 119 8.14 26.88 3.65
N ARG A 120 8.31 25.71 3.01
CA ARG A 120 7.40 25.20 1.99
C ARG A 120 6.02 24.89 2.56
N GLY A 121 5.95 24.34 3.77
CA GLY A 121 4.71 24.17 4.53
C GLY A 121 3.96 25.50 4.68
N LYS A 122 4.63 26.53 5.20
CA LYS A 122 4.06 27.87 5.33
C LYS A 122 3.60 28.46 4.00
N ARG A 123 4.39 28.31 2.94
CA ARG A 123 4.04 28.78 1.58
C ARG A 123 2.81 28.06 1.00
N LEU A 124 2.59 26.80 1.38
CA LEU A 124 1.41 26.01 1.00
C LEU A 124 0.19 26.26 1.91
N GLY A 125 0.26 27.23 2.84
CA GLY A 125 -0.83 27.57 3.76
C GLY A 125 -1.07 26.50 4.83
N LEU A 126 -0.09 25.63 5.06
CA LEU A 126 -0.15 24.56 6.03
C LEU A 126 0.20 25.13 7.40
N LYS A 127 -0.82 25.48 8.20
CA LYS A 127 -0.61 25.92 9.58
C LYS A 127 -0.01 24.77 10.40
N ASP A 128 0.94 25.11 11.27
CA ASP A 128 1.43 24.24 12.33
C ASP A 128 0.26 24.02 13.29
N GLY A 129 -0.27 22.79 13.29
CA GLY A 129 -1.24 22.37 14.30
C GLY A 129 -0.51 22.26 15.63
N ARG A 130 -0.97 23.03 16.63
CA ARG A 130 -0.63 22.77 18.04
C ARG A 130 -1.24 21.47 18.48
#